data_AF-A0A3L7ZCI6-F1
#
_entry.id   AF-A0A3L7ZCI6-F1
#
_cell.length_a   1.000
_cell.length_b   1.000
_cell.length_c   1.000
_cell.angle_alpha   90.00
_cell.angle_beta   90.00
_cell.angle_gamma   90.00
#
_symmetry.space_group_name_H-M   'P 1'
#
loop_
_entity.id
_entity.type
_entity.pdbx_description
1 polymer ?
#
loop_
_entity_poly.entity_id
_entity_poly.type
_entity_poly.pdbx_seq_one_letter_code
_entity_poly.pdbx_strand_id
1 'polypeptide(L)'
;MDDKELKKYINDPMWQIKSKIVIQQQQFEMWLKKLFYLNDALHKEYDLFYQELFIVILFQTITEGYSYLVNNLNTISKTKNKYWIDWHKRLIASIGEIKSKFSSNEFAYLEYCRHNACHIFQNGYEIIQDNGTIKKERRITDKSGSKYSKDLQELELDFFKVLDKYSNDKGYDDHFRSLLYPIINQLYSDLQKIHNDELNEIRKNGRN
;
A
#
# COMPACT_ATOMS: atom_id res chain seq x y z
N MET A 1 6.70 -27.14 -25.67
CA MET A 1 7.99 -26.87 -25.00
C MET A 1 8.23 -28.02 -24.05
N ASP A 2 9.32 -28.75 -24.23
CA ASP A 2 9.63 -29.89 -23.35
C ASP A 2 10.21 -29.42 -22.00
N ASP A 3 10.31 -30.32 -21.02
CA ASP A 3 10.81 -30.00 -19.68
C ASP A 3 12.26 -29.48 -19.67
N LYS A 4 13.06 -29.82 -20.69
CA LYS A 4 14.47 -29.44 -20.80
C LYS A 4 14.58 -28.01 -21.31
N GLU A 5 13.76 -27.63 -22.28
CA GLU A 5 13.60 -26.25 -22.75
C GLU A 5 13.01 -25.36 -21.65
N LEU A 6 11.98 -25.83 -20.95
CA LEU A 6 11.38 -25.09 -19.83
C LEU A 6 12.41 -24.83 -18.72
N LYS A 7 13.23 -25.82 -18.34
CA LYS A 7 14.32 -25.64 -17.36
C LYS A 7 15.35 -24.63 -17.83
N LYS A 8 15.67 -24.58 -19.12
CA LYS A 8 16.60 -23.58 -19.67
C LYS A 8 16.04 -22.16 -19.54
N TYR A 9 14.74 -21.97 -19.81
CA TYR A 9 14.07 -20.68 -19.63
C TYR A 9 13.94 -20.26 -18.16
N ILE A 10 13.52 -21.17 -17.29
CA ILE A 10 13.37 -20.88 -15.85
C ILE A 10 14.73 -20.52 -15.23
N ASN A 11 15.82 -21.12 -15.68
CA ASN A 11 17.17 -20.85 -15.16
C ASN A 11 17.87 -19.66 -15.82
N ASP A 12 17.28 -19.00 -16.82
CA ASP A 12 17.84 -17.79 -17.43
C ASP A 12 17.62 -16.59 -16.49
N PRO A 13 18.69 -15.97 -15.94
CA PRO A 13 18.56 -14.84 -15.02
C PRO A 13 17.83 -13.64 -15.65
N MET A 14 18.00 -13.39 -16.94
CA MET A 14 17.34 -12.29 -17.63
C MET A 14 15.84 -12.53 -17.75
N TRP A 15 15.45 -13.78 -18.03
CA TRP A 15 14.04 -14.18 -18.05
C TRP A 15 13.41 -14.09 -16.66
N GLN A 16 14.11 -14.54 -15.61
CA GLN A 16 13.64 -14.43 -14.22
C GLN A 16 13.40 -12.98 -13.82
N ILE A 17 14.32 -12.06 -14.15
CA ILE A 17 14.19 -10.63 -13.84
C ILE A 17 12.98 -10.04 -14.56
N LYS A 18 12.84 -10.27 -15.88
CA LYS A 18 11.70 -9.76 -16.65
C LYS A 18 10.37 -10.28 -16.12
N SER A 19 10.30 -11.58 -15.83
CA SER A 19 9.09 -12.21 -15.30
C SER A 19 8.73 -11.66 -13.93
N LYS A 20 9.73 -11.44 -13.06
CA LYS A 20 9.53 -10.81 -11.74
C LYS A 20 8.92 -9.42 -11.87
N ILE A 21 9.43 -8.58 -12.77
CA ILE A 21 8.90 -7.22 -12.98
C ILE A 21 7.43 -7.27 -13.41
N VAL A 22 7.09 -8.12 -14.39
CA VAL A 22 5.71 -8.25 -14.88
C VAL A 22 4.77 -8.75 -13.78
N ILE A 23 5.18 -9.78 -13.03
CA ILE A 23 4.38 -10.35 -11.94
C ILE A 23 4.17 -9.30 -10.84
N GLN A 24 5.21 -8.60 -10.43
CA GLN A 24 5.12 -7.56 -9.38
C GLN A 24 4.20 -6.42 -9.81
N GLN A 25 4.26 -6.00 -11.08
CA GLN A 25 3.33 -5.03 -11.63
C GLN A 25 1.88 -5.51 -11.55
N GLN A 26 1.60 -6.74 -12.00
CA GLN A 26 0.25 -7.31 -11.95
C GLN A 26 -0.27 -7.46 -10.52
N GLN A 27 0.58 -7.89 -9.60
CA GLN A 27 0.26 -7.96 -8.17
C GLN A 27 -0.11 -6.58 -7.66
N PHE A 28 0.70 -5.56 -7.93
CA PHE A 28 0.42 -4.21 -7.47
C PHE A 28 -0.88 -3.64 -8.05
N GLU A 29 -1.13 -3.81 -9.35
CA GLU A 29 -2.40 -3.40 -9.98
C GLU A 29 -3.62 -4.11 -9.36
N MET A 30 -3.49 -5.40 -9.03
CA MET A 30 -4.55 -6.13 -8.33
C MET A 30 -4.81 -5.55 -6.93
N TRP A 31 -3.75 -5.18 -6.19
CA TRP A 31 -3.89 -4.56 -4.87
C TRP A 31 -4.58 -3.18 -4.97
N LEU A 32 -4.25 -2.37 -5.97
CA LEU A 32 -4.94 -1.10 -6.21
C LEU A 32 -6.42 -1.29 -6.52
N LYS A 33 -6.79 -2.28 -7.35
CA LYS A 33 -8.21 -2.60 -7.62
C LYS A 33 -8.96 -2.95 -6.35
N LYS A 34 -8.35 -3.74 -5.45
CA LYS A 34 -8.93 -4.06 -4.14
C LYS A 34 -9.05 -2.81 -3.27
N LEU A 35 -8.05 -1.93 -3.26
CA LEU A 35 -8.10 -0.67 -2.53
C LEU A 35 -9.29 0.19 -2.97
N PHE A 36 -9.47 0.38 -4.29
CA PHE A 36 -10.59 1.16 -4.83
C PHE A 36 -11.94 0.54 -4.50
N TYR A 37 -12.06 -0.79 -4.64
CA TYR A 37 -13.29 -1.50 -4.29
C TYR A 37 -13.64 -1.34 -2.81
N LEU A 38 -12.68 -1.61 -1.91
CA LEU A 38 -12.90 -1.52 -0.47
C LEU A 38 -13.19 -0.09 -0.03
N ASN A 39 -12.52 0.91 -0.64
CA ASN A 39 -12.77 2.32 -0.37
C ASN A 39 -14.24 2.71 -0.64
N ASP A 40 -14.80 2.26 -1.76
CA ASP A 40 -16.21 2.50 -2.11
C ASP A 40 -17.17 1.67 -1.24
N ALA A 41 -16.89 0.38 -1.06
CA ALA A 41 -17.72 -0.51 -0.24
C ALA A 41 -17.84 -0.02 1.20
N LEU A 42 -16.71 0.32 1.84
CA LEU A 42 -16.69 0.84 3.20
C LEU A 42 -17.31 2.23 3.33
N HIS A 43 -17.31 3.05 2.26
CA HIS A 43 -17.98 4.34 2.30
C HIS A 43 -19.51 4.19 2.33
N LYS A 44 -20.04 3.17 1.65
CA LYS A 44 -21.47 2.86 1.61
C LYS A 44 -21.96 2.26 2.92
N GLU A 45 -21.23 1.28 3.44
CA GLU A 45 -21.60 0.56 4.65
C GLU A 45 -20.34 0.07 5.37
N TYR A 46 -20.33 0.21 6.70
CA TYR A 46 -19.25 -0.34 7.50
C TYR A 46 -19.36 -1.86 7.56
N ASP A 47 -18.26 -2.54 7.25
CA ASP A 47 -18.08 -3.98 7.44
C ASP A 47 -16.69 -4.22 8.05
N LEU A 48 -16.65 -5.00 9.13
CA LEU A 48 -15.43 -5.24 9.90
C LEU A 48 -14.37 -5.97 9.04
N PHE A 49 -14.77 -6.99 8.29
CA PHE A 49 -13.85 -7.78 7.48
C PHE A 49 -13.27 -6.94 6.34
N TYR A 50 -14.09 -6.08 5.73
CA TYR A 50 -13.63 -5.14 4.72
C TYR A 50 -12.70 -4.08 5.32
N GLN A 51 -12.95 -3.62 6.53
CA GLN A 51 -12.09 -2.67 7.22
C GLN A 51 -10.70 -3.27 7.48
N GLU A 52 -10.65 -4.50 8.00
CA GLU A 52 -9.39 -5.22 8.24
C GLU A 52 -8.59 -5.40 6.94
N LEU A 53 -9.25 -5.84 5.86
CA LEU A 53 -8.63 -5.96 4.55
C LEU A 53 -8.15 -4.61 3.99
N PHE A 54 -8.96 -3.55 4.18
CA PHE A 54 -8.64 -2.21 3.72
C PHE A 54 -7.38 -1.69 4.41
N ILE A 55 -7.25 -1.85 5.72
CA ILE A 55 -6.06 -1.45 6.49
C ILE A 55 -4.82 -2.16 5.96
N VAL A 56 -4.90 -3.48 5.72
CA VAL A 56 -3.78 -4.25 5.16
C VAL A 56 -3.37 -3.74 3.79
N ILE A 57 -4.35 -3.57 2.89
CA ILE A 57 -4.10 -3.13 1.50
C ILE A 57 -3.58 -1.70 1.46
N LEU A 58 -4.16 -0.80 2.25
CA LEU A 58 -3.72 0.59 2.37
C LEU A 58 -2.28 0.64 2.86
N PHE A 59 -1.97 -0.02 3.98
CA PHE A 59 -0.62 0.02 4.57
C PHE A 59 0.43 -0.50 3.58
N GLN A 60 0.18 -1.61 2.90
CA GLN A 60 1.10 -2.17 1.90
C GLN A 60 1.24 -1.26 0.67
N THR A 61 0.16 -0.62 0.22
CA THR A 61 0.18 0.32 -0.91
C THR A 61 1.05 1.54 -0.60
N ILE A 62 0.92 2.12 0.60
CA ILE A 62 1.63 3.35 0.97
C ILE A 62 3.07 3.11 1.48
N THR A 63 3.44 1.84 1.69
CA THR A 63 4.80 1.41 2.06
C THR A 63 5.47 0.72 0.87
N GLU A 64 5.39 -0.62 0.77
CA GLU A 64 6.06 -1.42 -0.25
C GLU A 64 5.69 -0.99 -1.67
N GLY A 65 4.41 -0.74 -1.93
CA GLY A 65 3.92 -0.28 -3.24
C GLY A 65 4.51 1.07 -3.65
N TYR A 66 4.58 2.02 -2.71
CA TYR A 66 5.19 3.33 -2.96
C TYR A 66 6.69 3.19 -3.30
N SER A 67 7.43 2.40 -2.52
CA SER A 67 8.85 2.15 -2.77
C SER A 67 9.08 1.51 -4.14
N TYR A 68 8.26 0.53 -4.52
CA TYR A 68 8.29 -0.08 -5.85
C TYR A 68 8.10 0.96 -6.96
N LEU A 69 7.09 1.84 -6.84
CA LEU A 69 6.81 2.86 -7.84
C LEU A 69 7.94 3.87 -8.01
N VAL A 70 8.47 4.38 -6.89
CA VAL A 70 9.56 5.37 -6.91
C VAL A 70 10.82 4.77 -7.52
N ASN A 71 11.18 3.54 -7.14
CA ASN A 71 12.38 2.87 -7.67
C ASN A 71 12.29 2.61 -9.17
N ASN A 72 11.09 2.36 -9.70
CA ASN A 72 10.88 2.11 -11.12
C ASN A 72 10.66 3.39 -11.94
N LEU A 73 10.47 4.55 -11.31
CA LEU A 73 10.15 5.81 -12.00
C LEU A 73 11.18 6.20 -13.06
N ASN A 74 12.47 5.98 -12.79
CA ASN A 74 13.56 6.25 -13.74
C ASN A 74 13.53 5.35 -14.97
N THR A 75 13.00 4.13 -14.83
CA THR A 75 12.83 3.21 -15.96
C THR A 75 11.58 3.59 -16.75
N ILE A 76 10.49 3.90 -16.04
CA ILE A 76 9.21 4.32 -16.63
C ILE A 76 9.34 5.62 -17.42
N SER A 77 10.08 6.60 -16.90
CA SER A 77 10.27 7.91 -17.54
C SER A 77 11.04 7.85 -18.86
N LYS A 78 11.76 6.75 -19.12
CA LYS A 78 12.46 6.49 -20.38
C LYS A 78 11.58 5.81 -21.43
N THR A 79 10.36 5.41 -21.07
CA THR A 79 9.41 4.83 -22.04
C THR A 79 8.83 5.91 -22.95
N LYS A 80 8.42 5.53 -24.17
CA LYS A 80 7.75 6.46 -25.09
C LYS A 80 6.25 6.63 -24.78
N ASN A 81 5.70 5.81 -23.89
CA ASN A 81 4.28 5.85 -23.57
C ASN A 81 4.01 6.95 -22.52
N LYS A 82 3.54 8.12 -22.98
CA LYS A 82 3.20 9.26 -22.11
C LYS A 82 2.12 8.90 -21.08
N TYR A 83 1.12 8.10 -21.46
CA TYR A 83 0.02 7.72 -20.58
C TYR A 83 0.51 6.85 -19.44
N TRP A 84 1.43 5.93 -19.72
CA TRP A 84 2.07 5.12 -18.71
C TRP A 84 2.86 5.98 -17.70
N ILE A 85 3.59 6.98 -18.19
CA ILE A 85 4.34 7.92 -17.34
C ILE A 85 3.38 8.73 -16.46
N ASP A 86 2.31 9.28 -17.05
CA ASP A 86 1.34 10.12 -16.33
C ASP A 86 0.57 9.32 -15.28
N TRP A 87 0.20 8.07 -15.60
CA TRP A 87 -0.43 7.14 -14.67
C TRP A 87 0.45 6.91 -13.43
N HIS A 88 1.75 6.67 -13.63
CA HIS A 88 2.70 6.46 -12.52
C HIS A 88 2.92 7.71 -11.69
N LYS A 89 3.10 8.86 -12.34
CA LYS A 89 3.26 10.14 -11.64
C LYS A 89 2.04 10.47 -10.79
N ARG A 90 0.82 10.28 -11.34
CA ARG A 90 -0.42 10.53 -10.60
C ARG A 90 -0.55 9.61 -9.40
N LEU A 91 -0.21 8.33 -9.57
CA LEU A 91 -0.27 7.37 -8.48
C LEU A 91 0.74 7.69 -7.37
N ILE A 92 2.00 7.99 -7.70
CA ILE A 92 3.02 8.41 -6.72
C ILE A 92 2.56 9.65 -5.96
N ALA A 93 2.06 10.67 -6.66
CA ALA A 93 1.58 11.90 -6.04
C ALA A 93 0.42 11.63 -5.06
N SER A 94 -0.55 10.80 -5.45
CA SER A 94 -1.72 10.47 -4.61
C SER A 94 -1.33 9.65 -3.39
N ILE A 95 -0.42 8.68 -3.53
CA ILE A 95 0.08 7.93 -2.38
C ILE A 95 0.85 8.85 -1.43
N GLY A 96 1.63 9.80 -1.96
CA GLY A 96 2.28 10.84 -1.16
C GLY A 96 1.26 11.69 -0.39
N GLU A 97 0.16 12.07 -1.03
CA GLU A 97 -0.95 12.80 -0.38
C GLU A 97 -1.61 11.98 0.74
N ILE A 98 -1.94 10.71 0.49
CA ILE A 98 -2.51 9.80 1.50
C ILE A 98 -1.58 9.74 2.72
N LYS A 99 -0.28 9.51 2.50
CA LYS A 99 0.72 9.47 3.56
C LYS A 99 0.79 10.78 4.33
N SER A 100 0.65 11.92 3.65
CA SER A 100 0.67 13.23 4.30
C SER A 100 -0.44 13.41 5.35
N LYS A 101 -1.56 12.67 5.23
CA LYS A 101 -2.71 12.77 6.15
C LYS A 101 -2.46 12.18 7.53
N PHE A 102 -1.48 11.29 7.66
CA PHE A 102 -1.10 10.69 8.94
C PHE A 102 0.00 11.50 9.62
N SER A 103 -0.10 11.75 10.92
CA SER A 103 1.07 12.02 11.75
C SER A 103 1.94 10.77 11.88
N SER A 104 3.17 10.89 12.41
CA SER A 104 4.05 9.73 12.62
C SER A 104 3.43 8.68 13.56
N ASN A 105 2.73 9.12 14.61
CA ASN A 105 2.10 8.22 15.57
C ASN A 105 0.88 7.52 14.98
N GLU A 106 0.05 8.24 14.22
CA GLU A 106 -1.09 7.65 13.51
C GLU A 106 -0.64 6.65 12.45
N PHE A 107 0.50 6.90 11.78
CA PHE A 107 1.07 5.98 10.81
C PHE A 107 1.63 4.71 11.48
N ALA A 108 2.33 4.85 12.61
CA ALA A 108 2.79 3.70 13.40
C ALA A 108 1.60 2.88 13.95
N TYR A 109 0.52 3.57 14.32
CA TYR A 109 -0.70 2.91 14.76
C TYR A 109 -1.46 2.21 13.62
N LEU A 110 -1.39 2.73 12.38
CA LEU A 110 -1.87 2.01 11.19
C LEU A 110 -1.12 0.68 10.99
N GLU A 111 0.21 0.66 11.18
CA GLU A 111 1.01 -0.57 11.14
C GLU A 111 0.59 -1.55 12.25
N TYR A 112 0.30 -1.04 13.45
CA TYR A 112 -0.24 -1.83 14.56
C TYR A 112 -1.58 -2.48 14.19
N CYS A 113 -2.53 -1.71 13.65
CA CYS A 113 -3.83 -2.22 13.18
C CYS A 113 -3.66 -3.27 12.07
N ARG A 114 -2.73 -3.03 11.13
CA ARG A 114 -2.38 -4.00 10.08
C ARG A 114 -1.87 -5.32 10.65
N HIS A 115 -1.10 -5.28 11.74
CA HIS A 115 -0.66 -6.52 12.41
C HIS A 115 -1.84 -7.24 13.06
N ASN A 116 -2.76 -6.53 13.70
CA ASN A 116 -3.97 -7.12 14.29
C ASN A 116 -4.84 -7.81 13.24
N ALA A 117 -5.02 -7.19 12.08
CA ALA A 117 -5.77 -7.77 10.97
C ALA A 117 -5.10 -9.02 10.33
N CYS A 118 -3.81 -9.27 10.60
CA CYS A 118 -3.04 -10.36 9.99
C CYS A 118 -2.64 -11.49 10.95
N HIS A 119 -2.83 -11.29 12.26
CA HIS A 119 -2.33 -12.21 13.27
C HIS A 119 -3.39 -12.44 14.36
N ILE A 120 -3.65 -13.70 14.68
CA ILE A 120 -4.56 -14.08 15.77
C ILE A 120 -4.01 -13.58 17.12
N PHE A 121 -2.69 -13.70 17.32
CA PHE A 121 -1.98 -13.17 18.48
C PHE A 121 -0.93 -12.19 18.01
N GLN A 122 -0.98 -10.98 18.53
CA GLN A 122 -0.06 -9.92 18.16
C GLN A 122 1.16 -9.97 19.07
N ASN A 123 2.28 -10.44 18.53
CA ASN A 123 3.54 -10.54 19.27
C ASN A 123 4.52 -9.39 18.90
N GLY A 124 5.36 -9.07 19.85
CA GLY A 124 6.43 -8.09 19.79
C GLY A 124 6.03 -6.63 20.02
N TYR A 125 4.81 -6.36 20.50
CA TYR A 125 4.39 -5.06 21.06
C TYR A 125 4.37 -5.06 22.60
N GLU A 126 4.48 -6.25 23.19
CA GLU A 126 4.58 -6.52 24.61
C GLU A 126 6.03 -6.47 25.11
N ILE A 127 6.20 -5.94 26.32
CA ILE A 127 7.51 -5.80 26.98
C ILE A 127 8.06 -7.18 27.38
N ILE A 128 7.19 -8.07 27.85
CA ILE A 128 7.56 -9.41 28.31
C ILE A 128 7.03 -10.41 27.29
N GLN A 129 7.96 -11.11 26.64
CA GLN A 129 7.65 -12.17 25.67
C GLN A 129 7.26 -13.46 26.39
N ASP A 130 6.57 -14.36 25.70
CA ASP A 130 6.09 -15.65 26.26
C ASP A 130 7.21 -16.53 26.84
N ASN A 131 8.45 -16.36 26.39
CA ASN A 131 9.62 -17.07 26.89
C ASN A 131 10.31 -16.37 28.09
N GLY A 132 9.71 -15.32 28.65
CA GLY A 132 10.27 -14.50 29.73
C GLY A 132 11.31 -13.47 29.28
N THR A 133 11.58 -13.36 27.97
CA THR A 133 12.54 -12.37 27.44
C THR A 133 11.93 -10.97 27.54
N ILE A 134 12.68 -10.04 28.11
CA ILE A 134 12.32 -8.62 28.13
C ILE A 134 12.77 -7.98 26.82
N LYS A 135 11.80 -7.46 26.07
CA LYS A 135 12.04 -6.64 24.88
C LYS A 135 11.74 -5.19 25.26
N LYS A 136 12.66 -4.29 24.91
CA LYS A 136 12.49 -2.85 25.18
C LYS A 136 12.07 -2.06 23.96
N GLU A 137 12.42 -2.52 22.77
CA GLU A 137 12.19 -1.76 21.55
C GLU A 137 11.50 -2.59 20.47
N ARG A 138 10.74 -1.92 19.61
CA ARG A 138 10.14 -2.49 18.40
C ARG A 138 10.60 -1.71 17.17
N ARG A 139 10.94 -2.44 16.10
CA ARG A 139 11.10 -1.84 14.78
C ARG A 139 9.75 -1.54 14.17
N ILE A 140 9.51 -0.28 13.85
CA ILE A 140 8.29 0.22 13.19
C ILE A 140 8.65 0.98 11.92
N THR A 141 7.67 1.10 11.03
CA THR A 141 7.82 1.72 9.72
C THR A 141 7.40 3.18 9.81
N ASP A 142 8.27 4.09 9.41
CA ASP A 142 7.95 5.51 9.30
C ASP A 142 7.21 5.83 8.00
N LYS A 143 6.77 7.08 7.88
CA LYS A 143 6.11 7.59 6.67
C LYS A 143 7.00 7.56 5.43
N SER A 144 8.33 7.51 5.54
CA SER A 144 9.20 7.35 4.37
C SER A 144 9.23 5.89 3.86
N GLY A 145 8.77 4.94 4.68
CA GLY A 145 8.91 3.51 4.46
C GLY A 145 10.17 2.92 5.12
N SER A 146 10.93 3.73 5.85
CA SER A 146 12.13 3.30 6.56
C SER A 146 11.75 2.70 7.92
N LYS A 147 12.53 1.71 8.37
CA LYS A 147 12.30 1.06 9.66
C LYS A 147 13.23 1.63 10.72
N TYR A 148 12.67 2.10 11.84
CA TYR A 148 13.42 2.59 12.99
C TYR A 148 13.00 1.84 14.26
N SER A 149 13.90 1.78 15.24
CA SER A 149 13.61 1.20 16.56
C SER A 149 12.96 2.25 17.45
N LYS A 150 11.96 1.86 18.22
CA LYS A 150 11.29 2.72 19.21
C LYS A 150 11.05 1.96 20.50
N ASP A 151 11.23 2.62 21.63
CA ASP A 151 10.91 2.05 22.94
C ASP A 151 9.43 1.66 23.02
N LEU A 152 9.14 0.50 23.60
CA LEU A 152 7.80 -0.08 23.66
C LEU A 152 6.87 0.71 24.58
N GLN A 153 7.36 1.28 25.69
CA GLN A 153 6.54 2.11 26.58
C GLN A 153 6.17 3.41 25.88
N GLU A 154 7.14 4.04 25.19
CA GLU A 154 6.85 5.24 24.39
C GLU A 154 5.87 4.94 23.25
N LEU A 155 6.01 3.78 22.60
CA LEU A 155 5.10 3.35 21.55
C LEU A 155 3.68 3.13 22.08
N GLU A 156 3.55 2.45 23.20
CA GLU A 156 2.27 2.21 23.88
C GLU A 156 1.61 3.53 24.29
N LEU A 157 2.35 4.46 24.91
CA LEU A 157 1.85 5.79 25.25
C LEU A 157 1.37 6.56 24.02
N ASP A 158 2.06 6.44 22.89
CA ASP A 158 1.65 7.10 21.66
C ASP A 158 0.41 6.47 21.03
N PHE A 159 0.22 5.15 21.15
CA PHE A 159 -1.02 4.49 20.74
C PHE A 159 -2.19 4.89 21.64
N PHE A 160 -1.98 5.00 22.95
CA PHE A 160 -3.00 5.55 23.85
C PHE A 160 -3.41 6.98 23.47
N LYS A 161 -2.46 7.85 23.12
CA LYS A 161 -2.79 9.21 22.65
C LYS A 161 -3.57 9.21 21.33
N VAL A 162 -3.26 8.29 20.42
CA VAL A 162 -4.03 8.15 19.17
C VAL A 162 -5.46 7.71 19.50
N LEU A 163 -5.63 6.70 20.35
CA LEU A 163 -6.94 6.21 20.77
C LEU A 163 -7.74 7.27 21.53
N ASP A 164 -7.11 8.03 22.42
CA ASP A 164 -7.73 9.13 23.15
C ASP A 164 -8.23 10.23 22.20
N LYS A 165 -7.40 10.61 21.22
CA LYS A 165 -7.77 11.59 20.17
C LYS A 165 -9.00 11.16 19.38
N TYR A 166 -9.17 9.86 19.11
CA TYR A 166 -10.25 9.32 18.29
C TYR A 166 -11.29 8.54 19.09
N SER A 167 -11.28 8.63 20.41
CA SER A 167 -12.11 7.89 21.38
C SER A 167 -11.90 6.37 21.43
N ASN A 168 -11.64 5.68 20.32
CA ASN A 168 -11.38 4.23 20.23
C ASN A 168 -10.88 3.84 18.82
N ASP A 169 -10.60 2.55 18.60
CA ASP A 169 -10.14 2.02 17.30
C ASP A 169 -11.15 2.32 16.17
N LYS A 170 -12.45 2.15 16.45
CA LYS A 170 -13.51 2.44 15.46
C LYS A 170 -13.52 3.92 15.09
N GLY A 171 -13.35 4.83 16.04
CA GLY A 171 -13.28 6.26 15.77
C GLY A 171 -12.05 6.64 14.94
N TYR A 172 -10.91 5.97 15.15
CA TYR A 172 -9.73 6.12 14.30
C TYR A 172 -10.02 5.67 12.87
N ASP A 173 -10.63 4.50 12.71
CA ASP A 173 -11.03 3.95 11.41
C ASP A 173 -12.03 4.85 10.69
N ASP A 174 -13.07 5.31 11.38
CA ASP A 174 -14.09 6.22 10.84
C ASP A 174 -13.47 7.53 10.35
N HIS A 175 -12.56 8.10 11.15
CA HIS A 175 -11.85 9.32 10.80
C HIS A 175 -11.03 9.15 9.51
N PHE A 176 -10.16 8.13 9.47
CA PHE A 176 -9.27 7.94 8.32
C PHE A 176 -10.03 7.47 7.08
N ARG A 177 -11.08 6.66 7.22
CA ARG A 177 -11.95 6.32 6.09
C ARG A 177 -12.60 7.56 5.50
N SER A 178 -13.18 8.43 6.33
CA SER A 178 -13.77 9.69 5.86
C SER A 178 -12.73 10.62 5.21
N LEU A 179 -11.53 10.69 5.78
CA LEU A 179 -10.45 11.56 5.29
C LEU A 179 -9.86 11.07 3.97
N LEU A 180 -9.69 9.76 3.82
CA LEU A 180 -9.03 9.14 2.67
C LEU A 180 -9.98 8.85 1.51
N TYR A 181 -11.27 8.64 1.78
CA TYR A 181 -12.28 8.35 0.76
C TYR A 181 -12.22 9.28 -0.47
N PRO A 182 -12.30 10.62 -0.32
CA PRO A 182 -12.28 11.52 -1.48
C PRO A 182 -10.95 11.45 -2.25
N ILE A 183 -9.82 11.24 -1.56
CA ILE A 183 -8.49 11.16 -2.18
C ILE A 183 -8.37 9.90 -3.03
N ILE A 184 -8.77 8.76 -2.47
CA ILE A 184 -8.70 7.46 -3.16
C ILE A 184 -9.70 7.42 -4.32
N ASN A 185 -10.90 7.99 -4.16
CA ASN A 185 -11.89 8.07 -5.22
C ASN A 185 -11.44 8.99 -6.37
N GLN A 186 -10.80 10.11 -6.05
CA GLN A 186 -10.23 10.99 -7.08
C GLN A 186 -9.08 10.31 -7.82
N LEU A 187 -8.19 9.62 -7.10
CA LEU A 187 -7.13 8.82 -7.72
C LEU A 187 -7.72 7.81 -8.72
N TYR A 188 -8.73 7.03 -8.32
CA TYR A 188 -9.37 6.08 -9.23
C TYR A 188 -9.89 6.75 -10.50
N SER A 189 -10.62 7.86 -10.34
CA SER A 189 -11.18 8.63 -11.46
C SER A 189 -10.10 9.15 -12.41
N ASP A 190 -8.99 9.66 -11.88
CA ASP A 190 -7.89 10.17 -12.69
C ASP A 190 -7.16 9.06 -13.45
N LEU A 191 -6.91 7.92 -12.81
CA LEU A 191 -6.28 6.76 -13.47
C LEU A 191 -7.17 6.20 -14.58
N GLN A 192 -8.48 6.14 -14.37
CA GLN A 192 -9.43 5.73 -15.41
C GLN A 192 -9.43 6.70 -16.59
N LYS A 193 -9.38 8.01 -16.32
CA LYS A 193 -9.31 9.03 -17.37
C LYS A 193 -8.06 8.86 -18.22
N ILE A 194 -6.89 8.72 -17.60
CA ILE A 194 -5.62 8.52 -18.30
C ILE A 194 -5.69 7.27 -19.20
N HIS A 195 -6.24 6.17 -18.68
CA HIS A 195 -6.40 4.93 -19.45
C HIS A 195 -7.37 5.08 -20.63
N ASN A 196 -8.50 5.75 -20.43
CA ASN A 196 -9.47 6.00 -21.50
C ASN A 196 -8.89 6.89 -22.60
N ASP A 197 -8.11 7.90 -22.23
CA ASP A 197 -7.43 8.78 -23.18
C ASP A 197 -6.39 8.01 -24.02
N GLU A 198 -5.66 7.07 -23.42
CA GLU A 198 -4.75 6.15 -24.12
C GLU A 198 -5.48 5.31 -25.16
N LEU A 199 -6.57 4.65 -24.76
CA LEU A 199 -7.39 3.83 -25.66
C LEU A 199 -7.94 4.64 -26.83
N ASN A 200 -8.34 5.90 -26.59
CA ASN A 200 -8.84 6.78 -27.62
C ASN A 200 -7.74 7.20 -28.61
N GLU A 201 -6.52 7.46 -28.15
CA GLU A 201 -5.38 7.75 -29.03
C GLU A 201 -5.01 6.55 -29.91
N ILE A 202 -4.95 5.34 -29.31
CA ILE A 202 -4.69 4.09 -30.06
C ILE A 202 -5.75 3.88 -31.14
N ARG A 203 -7.03 4.08 -30.83
CA ARG A 203 -8.14 3.95 -31.79
C ARG A 203 -8.07 4.97 -32.92
N LYS A 204 -7.59 6.19 -32.67
CA LYS A 204 -7.40 7.22 -33.69
C LYS A 204 -6.24 6.85 -34.62
N ASN A 205 -5.13 6.37 -34.07
CA ASN A 205 -3.94 6.04 -34.84
C ASN A 205 -4.07 4.71 -35.62
N GLY A 206 -4.91 3.78 -35.17
CA GLY A 206 -5.20 2.51 -35.86
C GLY A 206 -6.29 2.60 -36.95
N ARG A 207 -6.80 3.79 -37.26
CA ARG A 207 -7.78 4.04 -38.35
C ARG A 207 -7.17 4.76 -39.56
N ASN A 208 -5.86 4.99 -39.55
CA ASN A 208 -5.05 5.46 -40.69
C ASN A 208 -4.29 4.29 -41.32
#